data_AF-A0A7K4YY40-F1
#
_entry.id   AF-A0A7K4YY40-F1
#
_cell.length_a   1.000
_cell.length_b   1.000
_cell.length_c   1.000
_cell.angle_alpha   90.00
_cell.angle_beta   90.00
_cell.angle_gamma   90.00
#
_symmetry.space_group_name_H-M   'P 1'
#
loop_
_entity.id
_entity.type
_entity.pdbx_description
1 polymer ?
#
loop_
_entity_poly.entity_id
_entity_poly.type
_entity_poly.pdbx_seq_one_letter_code
_entity_poly.pdbx_strand_id
1 'polypeptide(L)'
;CPAPSDLKTANGTRICAQLYADDSPYYDQCCAGEVLLVPPGADVPFMPRSWADRVSSLVVGSRCELTVWSRAGKKGKKRSFGA
;
A
#
# COMPACT_ATOMS: atom_id res chain seq x y z
N CYS A 1 -8.49 -9.82 1.44
CA CYS A 1 -8.06 -8.51 0.88
C CYS A 1 -9.11 -7.97 -0.09
N PRO A 2 -9.33 -6.65 -0.17
CA PRO A 2 -10.26 -6.07 -1.15
C PRO A 2 -9.76 -6.32 -2.58
N ALA A 3 -10.70 -6.35 -3.55
CA ALA A 3 -10.32 -6.46 -4.95
C ALA A 3 -9.63 -5.16 -5.43
N PRO A 4 -8.60 -5.26 -6.29
CA PRO A 4 -7.94 -4.09 -6.89
C PRO A 4 -8.87 -3.08 -7.55
N SER A 5 -10.00 -3.53 -8.09
CA SER A 5 -11.00 -2.70 -8.78
C SER A 5 -11.86 -1.87 -7.82
N ASP A 6 -11.92 -2.26 -6.55
CA ASP A 6 -12.79 -1.65 -5.52
C ASP A 6 -12.03 -0.64 -4.63
N LEU A 7 -10.76 -0.35 -4.92
CA LEU A 7 -9.96 0.62 -4.16
C LEU A 7 -10.42 2.06 -4.42
N LYS A 8 -11.38 2.52 -3.62
CA LYS A 8 -11.93 3.88 -3.64
C LYS A 8 -12.16 4.36 -2.21
N THR A 9 -11.97 5.65 -1.96
CA THR A 9 -12.38 6.28 -0.69
C THR A 9 -13.91 6.40 -0.65
N ALA A 10 -14.50 6.53 0.54
CA ALA A 10 -15.93 6.82 0.72
C ALA A 10 -16.43 8.04 -0.09
N ASN A 11 -15.54 9.00 -0.37
CA ASN A 11 -15.80 10.18 -1.19
C ASN A 11 -15.69 9.94 -2.71
N GLY A 12 -15.49 8.69 -3.14
CA GLY A 12 -15.36 8.30 -4.56
C GLY A 12 -13.98 8.51 -5.18
N THR A 13 -13.02 9.12 -4.47
CA THR A 13 -11.65 9.30 -4.97
C THR A 13 -10.96 7.96 -5.16
N ARG A 14 -10.36 7.77 -6.33
CA ARG A 14 -9.58 6.57 -6.66
C ARG A 14 -8.35 6.48 -5.76
N ILE A 15 -8.09 5.30 -5.22
CA ILE A 15 -6.88 4.99 -4.46
C ILE A 15 -6.02 4.07 -5.31
N CYS A 16 -4.72 4.34 -5.40
CA CYS A 16 -3.82 3.51 -6.18
C CYS A 16 -3.21 2.37 -5.38
N ALA A 17 -3.02 2.52 -4.07
CA ALA A 17 -2.64 1.41 -3.22
C ALA A 17 -3.15 1.56 -1.79
N GLN A 18 -3.37 0.43 -1.13
CA GLN A 18 -3.61 0.34 0.30
C GLN A 18 -2.55 -0.57 0.91
N LEU A 19 -1.89 -0.07 1.95
CA LEU A 19 -0.89 -0.80 2.73
C LEU A 19 -1.53 -1.16 4.07
N TYR A 20 -1.26 -2.37 4.56
CA TYR A 20 -1.84 -2.90 5.79
C TYR A 20 -0.72 -3.21 6.77
N ALA A 21 -0.99 -2.95 8.06
CA ALA A 21 -0.03 -3.21 9.13
C ALA A 21 0.01 -4.68 9.56
N ASP A 22 -1.14 -5.36 9.53
CA ASP A 22 -1.26 -6.72 10.03
C ASP A 22 -1.53 -7.71 8.90
N ASP A 23 -0.75 -8.79 8.86
CA ASP A 23 -0.97 -9.94 7.99
C ASP A 23 -1.39 -11.18 8.80
N SER A 24 -1.93 -12.16 8.09
CA SER A 24 -2.35 -13.43 8.65
C SER A 24 -1.88 -14.55 7.72
N PRO A 25 -1.51 -15.73 8.25
CA PRO A 25 -1.25 -16.91 7.43
C PRO A 25 -2.48 -17.35 6.63
N TYR A 26 -3.68 -16.92 7.04
CA TYR A 26 -4.91 -17.14 6.30
C TYR A 26 -5.14 -16.01 5.28
N TYR A 27 -5.28 -16.39 4.01
CA TYR A 27 -5.32 -15.46 2.88
C TYR A 27 -6.48 -14.44 2.96
N ASP A 28 -7.63 -14.89 3.45
CA ASP A 28 -8.82 -14.07 3.68
C ASP A 28 -8.61 -12.99 4.76
N GLN A 29 -7.69 -13.24 5.71
CA GLN A 29 -7.35 -12.34 6.82
C GLN A 29 -6.05 -11.56 6.60
N CYS A 30 -5.41 -11.71 5.44
CA CYS A 30 -4.09 -11.13 5.16
C CYS A 30 -4.06 -9.59 5.11
N CYS A 31 -5.21 -8.94 4.87
CA CYS A 31 -5.31 -7.48 4.84
C CYS A 31 -6.13 -6.99 6.03
N ALA A 32 -5.46 -6.75 7.15
CA ALA A 32 -6.08 -6.38 8.41
C ALA A 32 -5.33 -5.22 9.10
N GLY A 33 -5.89 -4.78 10.23
CA GLY A 33 -5.28 -3.75 11.06
C GLY A 33 -5.40 -2.33 10.52
N GLU A 34 -4.40 -1.51 10.82
CA GLU A 34 -4.31 -0.15 10.30
C GLU A 34 -4.08 -0.15 8.79
N VAL A 35 -4.65 0.85 8.10
CA VAL A 35 -4.56 0.99 6.64
C VAL A 35 -3.96 2.34 6.27
N LEU A 36 -2.93 2.33 5.42
CA LEU A 36 -2.33 3.52 4.83
C LEU A 36 -2.73 3.62 3.35
N LEU A 37 -3.44 4.68 3.01
CA LEU A 37 -3.94 4.94 1.67
C LEU A 37 -2.92 5.72 0.85
N VAL A 38 -2.66 5.26 -0.37
CA VAL A 38 -1.76 5.93 -1.32
C VAL A 38 -2.60 6.45 -2.50
N PRO A 39 -2.78 7.78 -2.60
CA PRO A 39 -3.50 8.37 -3.73
C PRO A 39 -2.68 8.29 -5.02
N PRO A 40 -3.34 8.40 -6.20
CA PRO A 40 -2.64 8.45 -7.48
C PRO A 40 -1.69 9.65 -7.54
N GLY A 41 -0.49 9.43 -8.09
CA GLY A 41 0.54 10.47 -8.21
C GLY A 41 1.24 10.84 -6.89
N ALA A 42 0.92 10.16 -5.79
CA ALA A 42 1.61 10.38 -4.53
C ALA A 42 3.09 10.00 -4.64
N ASP A 43 3.97 10.92 -4.26
CA ASP A 43 5.39 10.68 -4.13
C ASP A 43 5.83 10.95 -2.68
N VAL A 44 5.96 9.89 -1.90
CA VAL A 44 6.23 9.94 -0.46
C VAL A 44 7.62 9.35 -0.15
N PRO A 45 8.70 10.15 -0.25
CA PRO A 45 10.06 9.65 -0.03
C PRO A 45 10.34 9.25 1.43
N PHE A 46 9.49 9.66 2.37
CA PHE A 46 9.61 9.35 3.80
C PHE A 46 8.32 8.70 4.30
N MET A 47 8.45 7.50 4.86
CA MET A 47 7.33 6.80 5.50
C MET A 47 6.94 7.53 6.79
N PRO A 48 5.63 7.66 7.11
CA PRO A 48 5.21 8.11 8.42
C PRO A 48 5.85 7.29 9.55
N ARG A 49 6.25 7.93 10.64
CA ARG A 49 7.02 7.27 11.71
C ARG A 49 6.33 6.05 12.32
N SER A 50 5.00 6.05 12.40
CA SER A 50 4.22 4.92 12.90
C SER A 50 4.16 3.73 11.93
N TRP A 51 4.57 3.90 10.68
CA TRP A 51 4.47 2.91 9.61
C TRP A 51 5.80 2.30 9.18
N ALA A 52 6.92 2.82 9.70
CA ALA A 52 8.24 2.25 9.44
C ALA A 52 8.29 0.78 9.91
N ASP A 53 8.68 -0.12 9.01
CA ASP A 53 8.79 -1.57 9.24
C ASP A 53 7.49 -2.25 9.72
N ARG A 54 6.32 -1.63 9.52
CA ARG A 54 5.03 -2.21 9.88
C ARG A 54 4.22 -2.76 8.70
N VAL A 55 4.50 -2.33 7.47
CA VAL A 55 3.73 -2.81 6.32
C VAL A 55 4.01 -4.29 6.10
N SER A 56 2.97 -5.11 6.20
CA SER A 56 3.04 -6.57 6.05
C SER A 56 2.35 -7.04 4.77
N SER A 57 1.27 -6.39 4.36
CA SER A 57 0.57 -6.68 3.11
C SER A 57 0.11 -5.41 2.38
N LEU A 58 -0.16 -5.55 1.08
CA LEU A 58 -0.58 -4.43 0.24
C LEU A 58 -1.50 -4.87 -0.89
N VAL A 59 -2.37 -3.97 -1.31
CA VAL A 59 -3.21 -4.12 -2.51
C VAL A 59 -2.97 -2.92 -3.41
N VAL A 60 -2.64 -3.18 -4.67
CA VAL A 60 -2.51 -2.15 -5.71
C VAL A 60 -3.77 -2.15 -6.56
N GLY A 61 -4.29 -0.96 -6.85
CA GLY A 61 -5.47 -0.79 -7.67
C GLY A 61 -5.18 -1.08 -9.14
N SER A 62 -6.22 -1.46 -9.90
CA SER A 62 -6.08 -1.69 -11.34
C SER A 62 -5.50 -0.45 -12.05
N ARG A 63 -4.62 -0.64 -13.04
CA ARG A 63 -3.93 0.44 -13.78
C ARG A 63 -3.09 1.39 -12.90
N CYS A 64 -2.71 0.98 -11.69
CA CYS A 64 -1.73 1.67 -10.88
C CYS A 64 -0.48 0.80 -10.74
N GLU A 65 0.68 1.45 -10.57
CA GLU A 65 1.92 0.81 -10.16
C GLU A 65 2.39 1.49 -8.88
N LEU A 66 2.72 0.68 -7.87
CA LEU A 66 3.32 1.14 -6.62
C LEU A 66 4.81 0.78 -6.62
N THR A 67 5.67 1.79 -6.51
CA THR A 67 7.10 1.58 -6.27
C THR A 67 7.42 1.87 -4.81
N VAL A 68 8.13 0.95 -4.15
CA VAL A 68 8.62 1.10 -2.79
C VAL A 68 10.14 0.95 -2.71
N TRP A 69 10.72 1.56 -1.70
CA TRP A 69 12.16 1.52 -1.41
C TRP A 69 12.38 1.05 0.02
N SER A 70 13.40 0.21 0.22
CA SER A 70 13.72 -0.34 1.54
C SER A 70 14.35 0.68 2.50
N ARG A 71 14.71 1.88 2.03
CA ARG A 71 15.26 2.97 2.87
C ARG A 71 14.66 4.32 2.48
N ALA A 72 14.56 5.20 3.47
CA ALA A 72 14.07 6.56 3.31
C ALA A 72 14.84 7.34 2.23
N GLY A 73 14.14 8.28 1.58
CA GLY A 73 14.69 9.10 0.51
C GLY A 73 14.89 8.34 -0.80
N LYS A 74 14.06 7.31 -1.07
CA LYS A 74 14.14 6.44 -2.27
C LYS A 74 15.48 5.72 -2.42
N LYS A 75 16.04 5.24 -1.32
CA LYS A 75 17.35 4.56 -1.27
C LYS A 75 17.19 3.06 -1.02
N GLY A 76 18.27 2.30 -1.24
CA GLY A 76 18.30 0.87 -0.97
C GLY A 76 17.63 0.04 -2.07
N LYS A 77 16.98 -1.06 -1.68
CA LYS A 77 16.35 -1.98 -2.64
C LYS A 77 15.02 -1.39 -3.13
N LYS A 78 14.81 -1.40 -4.44
CA LYS A 78 13.56 -0.98 -5.10
C LYS A 78 12.70 -2.20 -5.41
N ARG A 79 11.38 -2.09 -5.21
CA ARG A 79 10.39 -3.06 -5.66
C ARG A 79 9.20 -2.33 -6.27
N SER A 80 8.69 -2.86 -7.38
CA SER A 80 7.47 -2.39 -8.04
C SER A 80 6.39 -3.45 -7.91
N PHE A 81 5.15 -3.02 -7.72
CA PHE A 81 3.94 -3.83 -7.65
C PHE A 81 2.90 -3.25 -8.60
N GLY A 82 2.25 -4.09 -9.38
CA GLY A 82 1.15 -3.74 -10.28
C GLY A 82 0.04 -4.78 -10.20
N ALA A 83 -1.15 -4.41 -10.68
CA ALA A 83 -2.34 -5.24 -10.74
C ALA A 83 -2.83 -5.44 -12.17
#